data_AF-A0A9X4SHT8-F1
#
_entry.id   AF-A0A9X4SHT8-F1
#
_cell.length_a   1.000
_cell.length_b   1.000
_cell.length_c   1.000
_cell.angle_alpha   90.00
_cell.angle_beta   90.00
_cell.angle_gamma   90.00
#
_symmetry.space_group_name_H-M   'P 1'
#
loop_
_entity.id
_entity.type
_entity.pdbx_description
1 polymer ?
#
loop_
_entity_poly.entity_id
_entity_poly.type
_entity_poly.pdbx_seq_one_letter_code
_entity_poly.pdbx_strand_id
1 'polypeptide(L)'
;MGLLGIDFFIQQWWIKEKLPRVNGFSYEPSYYATYLYIGWTLLLYLFFKNFELFYKYKYIFIIITLAILLSSSRMSYVMMLSAFLYLFVNSIIKDVINNRKIKRRDLNIILFLFIGIIIISSIFIYNFDDLIFLLHDTGLFGTTSHSVSMRSSDAMNTISVFLESPFIGYSLGGIAPAIAKFQGIIISTQEEAKNFEGMNIFLEMLAAGGILGFLCFILYLRKLFSSSLNIAKNLLPYNKVMADIILAIRFSLFWELVILCFNQNILRPYLWVLIAMLNAHIFLGYKWYQRKIENKQGKI
;
A
#
# COMPACT_ATOMS: atom_id res chain seq x y z
N MET A 1 4.13 27.62 -3.03
CA MET A 1 4.86 28.79 -3.59
C MET A 1 4.66 28.80 -5.08
N GLY A 2 3.91 29.79 -5.58
CA GLY A 2 3.90 30.11 -6.99
C GLY A 2 5.20 30.82 -7.38
N LEU A 3 5.74 30.49 -8.54
CA LEU A 3 6.76 31.32 -9.18
C LEU A 3 6.01 32.36 -10.01
N LEU A 4 6.36 33.64 -9.88
CA LEU A 4 5.87 34.70 -10.78
C LEU A 4 4.33 34.87 -10.80
N GLY A 5 3.65 34.71 -9.65
CA GLY A 5 2.20 34.92 -9.57
C GLY A 5 1.35 33.80 -10.18
N ILE A 6 1.97 32.68 -10.56
CA ILE A 6 1.27 31.48 -11.02
C ILE A 6 1.23 30.48 -9.87
N ASP A 7 0.03 30.17 -9.37
CA ASP A 7 -0.17 29.09 -8.40
C ASP A 7 0.00 27.74 -9.08
N PHE A 8 1.23 27.24 -9.10
CA PHE A 8 1.54 25.93 -9.69
C PHE A 8 0.92 24.74 -8.92
N PHE A 9 0.48 24.93 -7.67
CA PHE A 9 0.02 23.85 -6.79
C PHE A 9 -1.15 24.27 -5.91
N ILE A 10 -2.13 23.38 -5.75
CA ILE A 10 -3.16 23.50 -4.70
C ILE A 10 -2.45 23.43 -3.34
N GLN A 11 -2.52 24.51 -2.57
CA GLN A 11 -1.94 24.58 -1.23
C GLN A 11 -2.91 24.00 -0.21
N GLN A 12 -2.59 22.81 0.29
CA GLN A 12 -3.22 22.26 1.48
C GLN A 12 -2.29 22.47 2.68
N TRP A 13 -2.85 22.78 3.84
CA TRP A 13 -2.10 23.18 5.03
C TRP A 13 -2.28 22.16 6.15
N TRP A 14 -1.19 21.86 6.86
CA TRP A 14 -1.23 21.19 8.17
C TRP A 14 -1.81 22.14 9.21
N ILE A 15 -1.30 23.37 9.22
CA ILE A 15 -1.78 24.49 10.02
C ILE A 15 -1.96 25.63 9.04
N LYS A 16 -3.20 26.12 8.91
CA LYS A 16 -3.57 27.18 7.97
C LYS A 16 -2.55 28.31 8.03
N GLU A 17 -1.96 28.64 6.88
CA GLU A 17 -0.97 29.72 6.69
C GLU A 17 0.37 29.58 7.44
N LYS A 18 0.59 28.51 8.22
CA LYS A 18 1.85 28.30 8.97
C LYS A 18 2.67 27.12 8.48
N LEU A 19 2.03 26.01 8.14
CA LEU A 19 2.72 24.78 7.74
C LEU A 19 2.05 24.16 6.50
N PRO A 20 2.63 24.29 5.30
CA PRO A 20 2.06 23.68 4.10
C PRO A 20 2.31 22.16 4.11
N ARG A 21 1.36 21.40 3.55
CA ARG A 21 1.52 19.96 3.31
C ARG A 21 2.45 19.74 2.13
N VAL A 22 3.34 18.76 2.24
CA VAL A 22 4.17 18.34 1.11
C VAL A 22 3.31 17.52 0.15
N ASN A 23 3.20 17.97 -1.10
CA ASN A 23 2.36 17.36 -2.13
C ASN A 23 3.12 16.93 -3.39
N GLY A 24 4.42 17.19 -3.50
CA GLY A 24 5.30 16.61 -4.52
C GLY A 24 4.79 16.72 -5.97
N PHE A 25 4.31 17.91 -6.36
CA PHE A 25 3.67 18.20 -7.66
C PHE A 25 2.30 17.52 -7.90
N SER A 26 1.76 16.82 -6.91
CA SER A 26 0.41 16.25 -6.96
C SER A 26 -0.63 17.26 -6.45
N TYR A 27 -1.82 17.25 -7.03
CA TYR A 27 -2.96 18.04 -6.56
C TYR A 27 -3.42 17.64 -5.16
N GLU A 28 -3.20 16.38 -4.76
CA GLU A 28 -3.58 15.83 -3.46
C GLU A 28 -2.36 15.24 -2.72
N PRO A 29 -2.03 15.72 -1.50
CA PRO A 29 -0.91 15.20 -0.70
C PRO A 29 -1.03 13.70 -0.37
N SER A 30 -2.25 13.18 -0.26
CA SER A 30 -2.54 11.76 -0.08
C SER A 30 -1.97 10.90 -1.21
N TYR A 31 -2.11 11.35 -2.46
CA TYR A 31 -1.57 10.65 -3.63
C TYR A 31 -0.05 10.61 -3.63
N TYR A 32 0.59 11.74 -3.31
CA TYR A 32 2.05 11.77 -3.17
C TYR A 32 2.55 10.76 -2.13
N ALA A 33 1.88 10.70 -0.97
CA ALA A 33 2.18 9.74 0.08
C ALA A 33 2.05 8.29 -0.38
N THR A 34 1.02 8.00 -1.19
CA THR A 34 0.76 6.66 -1.69
C THR A 34 1.80 6.19 -2.71
N TYR A 35 2.32 7.06 -3.58
CA TYR A 35 3.41 6.71 -4.48
C TYR A 35 4.67 6.30 -3.73
N LEU A 36 5.00 7.08 -2.71
CA LEU A 36 6.16 6.85 -1.84
C LEU A 36 6.01 5.58 -1.00
N TYR A 37 4.78 5.19 -0.66
CA TYR A 37 4.49 4.04 0.19
C TYR A 37 4.99 2.71 -0.39
N ILE A 38 4.93 2.53 -1.72
CA ILE A 38 5.42 1.31 -2.39
C ILE A 38 6.94 1.16 -2.17
N GLY A 39 7.72 2.20 -2.48
CA GLY A 39 9.16 2.22 -2.22
C GLY A 39 9.51 2.11 -0.74
N TRP A 40 8.69 2.74 0.12
CA TRP A 40 8.85 2.68 1.57
C TRP A 40 8.70 1.25 2.11
N THR A 41 7.66 0.51 1.70
CA THR A 41 7.41 -0.88 2.15
C THR A 41 8.50 -1.83 1.70
N LEU A 42 9.07 -1.63 0.51
CA LEU A 42 10.22 -2.39 0.02
C LEU A 42 11.44 -2.19 0.93
N LEU A 43 11.80 -0.94 1.20
CA LEU A 43 12.95 -0.61 2.06
C LEU A 43 12.72 -1.04 3.52
N LEU A 44 11.48 -0.95 4.01
CA LEU A 44 11.09 -1.48 5.31
C LEU A 44 11.32 -2.98 5.40
N TYR A 45 10.99 -3.75 4.37
CA TYR A 45 11.26 -5.19 4.34
C TYR A 45 12.78 -5.46 4.48
N LEU A 46 13.60 -4.71 3.75
CA LEU A 46 15.05 -4.83 3.81
C LEU A 46 15.59 -4.45 5.20
N PHE A 47 15.06 -3.41 5.85
CA PHE A 47 15.43 -3.07 7.23
C PHE A 47 15.29 -4.27 8.18
N PHE A 48 14.24 -5.08 8.01
CA PHE A 48 14.00 -6.25 8.85
C PHE A 48 14.79 -7.50 8.45
N LYS A 49 15.11 -7.69 7.16
CA LYS A 49 15.65 -8.96 6.61
C LYS A 49 17.07 -8.89 6.07
N ASN A 50 17.50 -7.74 5.56
CA ASN A 50 18.84 -7.52 5.00
C ASN A 50 19.35 -6.12 5.32
N PHE A 51 19.96 -5.98 6.51
CA PHE A 51 20.40 -4.68 7.03
C PHE A 51 21.53 -4.06 6.19
N GLU A 52 22.42 -4.87 5.60
CA GLU A 52 23.51 -4.38 4.75
C GLU A 52 22.95 -3.69 3.50
N LEU A 53 22.02 -4.36 2.80
CA LEU A 53 21.37 -3.78 1.63
C LEU A 53 20.53 -2.55 2.01
N PHE A 54 19.82 -2.61 3.13
CA PHE A 54 19.08 -1.46 3.66
C PHE A 54 20.01 -0.26 3.93
N TYR A 55 21.18 -0.48 4.55
CA TYR A 55 22.09 0.60 4.95
C TYR A 55 22.55 1.44 3.74
N LYS A 56 22.70 0.82 2.57
CA LYS A 56 22.99 1.51 1.30
C LYS A 56 21.91 2.52 0.90
N TYR A 57 20.66 2.26 1.27
CA TYR A 57 19.50 3.08 0.90
C TYR A 57 18.84 3.77 2.12
N LYS A 58 19.54 3.82 3.27
CA LYS A 58 18.98 4.36 4.53
C LYS A 58 18.51 5.81 4.41
N TYR A 59 19.24 6.65 3.67
CA TYR A 59 18.88 8.06 3.49
C TYR A 59 17.64 8.20 2.61
N ILE A 60 17.49 7.36 1.58
CA ILE A 60 16.27 7.31 0.77
C ILE A 60 15.09 6.92 1.67
N PHE A 61 15.24 5.89 2.51
CA PHE A 61 14.19 5.49 3.45
C PHE A 61 13.79 6.63 4.39
N ILE A 62 14.74 7.38 4.95
CA ILE A 62 14.49 8.52 5.83
C ILE A 62 13.76 9.65 5.06
N ILE A 63 14.24 10.00 3.87
CA ILE A 63 13.62 11.05 3.04
C ILE A 63 12.18 10.68 2.68
N ILE A 64 11.94 9.44 2.24
CA ILE A 64 10.60 8.94 1.91
C ILE A 64 9.71 8.96 3.17
N THR A 65 10.23 8.54 4.32
CA THR A 65 9.49 8.57 5.59
C THR A 65 9.08 9.99 5.96
N LEU A 66 10.01 10.94 5.91
CA LEU A 66 9.73 12.36 6.19
C LEU A 66 8.74 12.94 5.19
N ALA A 67 8.88 12.64 3.90
CA ALA A 67 7.96 13.10 2.86
C ALA A 67 6.53 12.59 3.10
N ILE A 68 6.36 11.31 3.48
CA ILE A 68 5.04 10.77 3.84
C ILE A 68 4.50 11.44 5.11
N LEU A 69 5.32 11.64 6.15
CA LEU A 69 4.89 12.34 7.38
C LEU A 69 4.52 13.81 7.13
N LEU A 70 5.22 14.50 6.24
CA LEU A 70 4.89 15.89 5.90
C LEU A 70 3.67 16.00 4.97
N SER A 71 3.29 14.90 4.32
CA SER A 71 2.08 14.84 3.48
C SER A 71 0.77 14.78 4.28
N SER A 72 0.78 14.42 5.57
CA SER A 72 -0.42 14.26 6.42
C SER A 72 -1.53 13.36 5.89
N SER A 73 -1.17 12.32 5.12
CA SER A 73 -2.13 11.29 4.74
C SER A 73 -2.40 10.32 5.90
N ARG A 74 -3.56 10.48 6.57
CA ARG A 74 -4.03 9.56 7.64
C ARG A 74 -3.98 8.10 7.18
N MET A 75 -4.41 7.83 5.95
CA MET A 75 -4.40 6.49 5.37
C MET A 75 -2.98 5.94 5.24
N SER A 76 -2.04 6.76 4.76
CA SER A 76 -0.64 6.36 4.64
C SER A 76 -0.01 6.08 6.01
N TYR A 77 -0.39 6.81 7.06
CA TYR A 77 0.10 6.54 8.42
C TYR A 77 -0.37 5.19 8.95
N VAL A 78 -1.67 4.91 8.79
CA VAL A 78 -2.25 3.61 9.16
C VAL A 78 -1.54 2.49 8.40
N MET A 79 -1.28 2.68 7.11
CA MET A 79 -0.60 1.70 6.26
C MET A 79 0.88 1.52 6.59
N MET A 80 1.59 2.59 6.94
CA MET A 80 2.97 2.53 7.42
C MET A 80 3.05 1.77 8.74
N LEU A 81 2.20 2.14 9.71
CA LEU A 81 2.15 1.50 11.01
C LEU A 81 1.80 0.01 10.88
N SER A 82 0.81 -0.33 10.06
CA SER A 82 0.38 -1.72 9.84
C SER A 82 1.49 -2.57 9.22
N ALA A 83 2.19 -2.05 8.19
CA ALA A 83 3.32 -2.74 7.56
C ALA A 83 4.51 -2.92 8.50
N PHE A 84 4.81 -1.89 9.30
CA PHE A 84 5.84 -1.93 10.32
C PHE A 84 5.52 -2.99 11.39
N LEU A 85 4.32 -2.91 11.99
CA LEU A 85 3.86 -3.83 13.03
C LEU A 85 3.84 -5.27 12.53
N TYR A 86 3.40 -5.52 11.30
CA TYR A 86 3.42 -6.85 10.71
C TYR A 86 4.84 -7.46 10.70
N LEU A 87 5.85 -6.72 10.23
CA LEU A 87 7.22 -7.23 10.18
C LEU A 87 7.86 -7.35 11.57
N PHE A 88 7.56 -6.39 12.44
CA PHE A 88 8.03 -6.36 13.81
C PHE A 88 7.48 -7.54 14.63
N VAL A 89 6.17 -7.74 14.63
CA VAL A 89 5.50 -8.87 15.30
C VAL A 89 6.00 -10.19 14.73
N ASN A 90 6.14 -10.31 13.39
CA ASN A 90 6.71 -11.51 12.78
C ASN A 90 8.19 -11.74 13.16
N SER A 91 8.97 -10.70 13.47
CA SER A 91 10.33 -10.83 14.00
C SER A 91 10.29 -11.44 15.40
N ILE A 92 9.46 -10.90 16.30
CA ILE A 92 9.28 -11.38 17.68
C ILE A 92 8.77 -12.82 17.69
N ILE A 93 7.67 -13.10 16.97
CA ILE A 93 7.07 -14.44 16.91
C ILE A 93 8.10 -15.46 16.43
N LYS A 94 8.92 -15.13 15.42
CA LYS A 94 9.97 -16.04 14.94
C LYS A 94 11.06 -16.27 15.99
N ASP A 95 11.46 -15.25 16.73
CA ASP A 95 12.47 -15.43 17.78
C ASP A 95 11.90 -16.27 18.94
N VAL A 96 10.64 -16.06 19.33
CA VAL A 96 9.94 -16.85 20.36
C VAL A 96 9.75 -18.31 19.94
N ILE A 97 9.18 -18.57 18.76
CA ILE A 97 8.92 -19.94 18.26
C ILE A 97 10.22 -20.75 18.15
N ASN A 98 11.34 -20.10 17.79
CA ASN A 98 12.63 -20.77 17.65
C ASN A 98 13.46 -20.78 18.95
N ASN A 99 12.87 -20.42 20.10
CA ASN A 99 13.55 -20.31 21.40
C ASN A 99 14.84 -19.45 21.34
N ARG A 100 14.82 -18.38 20.55
CA ARG A 100 15.92 -17.42 20.40
C ARG A 100 15.69 -16.21 21.30
N LYS A 101 16.78 -15.60 21.77
CA LYS A 101 16.70 -14.32 22.49
C LYS A 101 16.18 -13.23 21.55
N ILE A 102 15.25 -12.41 22.04
CA ILE A 102 14.75 -11.23 21.32
C ILE A 102 15.94 -10.31 20.99
N LYS A 103 16.02 -9.87 19.74
CA LYS A 103 17.10 -9.01 19.28
C LYS A 103 17.07 -7.66 19.99
N ARG A 104 18.25 -7.10 20.30
CA ARG A 104 18.38 -5.74 20.87
C ARG A 104 17.65 -4.67 20.06
N ARG A 105 17.65 -4.79 18.72
CA ARG A 105 16.86 -3.94 17.82
C ARG A 105 15.38 -3.96 18.17
N ASP A 106 14.80 -5.14 18.36
CA ASP A 106 13.38 -5.31 18.59
C ASP A 106 13.01 -4.80 20.00
N LEU A 107 13.88 -4.98 21.00
CA LEU A 107 13.73 -4.36 22.33
C LEU A 107 13.76 -2.82 22.27
N ASN A 108 14.68 -2.24 21.49
CA ASN A 108 14.72 -0.79 21.30
C ASN A 108 13.43 -0.29 20.64
N ILE A 109 12.91 -1.01 19.64
CA ILE A 109 11.63 -0.68 19.00
C ILE A 109 10.48 -0.71 20.03
N ILE A 110 10.40 -1.73 20.90
CA ILE A 110 9.38 -1.79 21.97
C ILE A 110 9.47 -0.54 22.85
N LEU A 111 10.68 -0.20 23.30
CA LEU A 111 10.90 0.96 24.15
C LEU A 111 10.47 2.26 23.45
N PHE A 112 10.85 2.46 22.19
CA PHE A 112 10.46 3.62 21.41
C PHE A 112 8.95 3.71 21.17
N LEU A 113 8.30 2.59 20.85
CA LEU A 113 6.83 2.55 20.70
C LEU A 113 6.13 2.86 22.02
N PHE A 114 6.61 2.31 23.12
CA PHE A 114 6.05 2.56 24.46
C PHE A 114 6.18 4.03 24.86
N ILE A 115 7.37 4.61 24.72
CA ILE A 115 7.61 6.04 24.96
C ILE A 115 6.75 6.90 24.02
N GLY A 116 6.68 6.53 22.74
CA GLY A 116 5.86 7.23 21.75
C GLY A 116 4.38 7.24 22.11
N ILE A 117 3.82 6.10 22.55
CA ILE A 117 2.43 6.01 23.02
C ILE A 117 2.23 6.92 24.23
N ILE A 118 3.12 6.90 25.23
CA ILE A 118 3.01 7.76 26.41
C ILE A 118 3.01 9.24 26.02
N ILE A 119 3.91 9.65 25.11
CA ILE A 119 4.01 11.04 24.66
C ILE A 119 2.74 11.43 23.90
N ILE A 120 2.31 10.62 22.92
CA ILE A 120 1.11 10.91 22.12
C ILE A 120 -0.13 10.97 23.02
N SER A 121 -0.30 10.01 23.93
CA SER A 121 -1.42 9.99 24.87
C SER A 121 -1.39 11.21 25.80
N SER A 122 -0.22 11.58 26.33
CA SER A 122 -0.07 12.77 27.19
C SER A 122 -0.43 14.06 26.43
N ILE A 123 0.07 14.23 25.20
CA ILE A 123 -0.24 15.39 24.35
C ILE A 123 -1.74 15.44 24.04
N PHE A 124 -2.33 14.29 23.70
CA PHE A 124 -3.74 14.19 23.35
C PHE A 124 -4.66 14.49 24.54
N ILE A 125 -4.31 14.02 25.74
CA ILE A 125 -5.06 14.31 26.97
C ILE A 125 -4.96 15.80 27.33
N TYR A 126 -3.78 16.42 27.19
CA TYR A 126 -3.57 17.81 27.56
C TYR A 126 -4.19 18.81 26.57
N ASN A 127 -4.25 18.46 25.28
CA ASN A 127 -4.75 19.33 24.21
C ASN A 127 -6.00 18.72 23.54
N PHE A 128 -6.85 18.05 24.32
CA PHE A 128 -7.96 17.27 23.79
C PHE A 128 -8.88 18.10 22.90
N ASP A 129 -9.28 19.28 23.37
CA ASP A 129 -10.20 20.18 22.65
C ASP A 129 -9.59 20.69 21.33
N ASP A 130 -8.28 20.97 21.32
CA ASP A 130 -7.56 21.46 20.14
C ASP A 130 -7.21 20.33 19.15
N LEU A 131 -7.19 19.07 19.57
CA LEU A 131 -6.81 17.92 18.75
C LEU A 131 -7.98 17.03 18.34
N ILE A 132 -9.20 17.30 18.83
CA ILE A 132 -10.40 16.54 18.47
C ILE A 132 -10.66 16.57 16.97
N PHE A 133 -10.23 17.62 16.26
CA PHE A 133 -10.34 17.71 14.81
C PHE A 133 -9.60 16.58 14.07
N LEU A 134 -8.56 15.98 14.66
CA LEU A 134 -7.85 14.84 14.05
C LEU A 134 -8.74 13.59 13.98
N LEU A 135 -9.76 13.53 14.83
CA LEU A 135 -10.79 12.50 14.86
C LEU A 135 -11.99 12.84 13.99
N HIS A 136 -12.09 14.07 13.43
CA HIS A 136 -13.15 14.41 12.49
C HIS A 136 -13.12 13.47 11.27
N ASP A 137 -14.29 13.17 10.68
CA ASP A 137 -14.52 12.20 9.61
C ASP A 137 -14.39 10.71 9.98
N THR A 138 -14.03 10.37 11.22
CA THR A 138 -13.89 8.98 11.68
C THR A 138 -15.17 8.42 12.29
N GLY A 139 -16.11 9.28 12.70
CA GLY A 139 -17.30 8.88 13.46
C GLY A 139 -17.05 8.61 14.94
N LEU A 140 -15.81 8.77 15.43
CA LEU A 140 -15.44 8.58 16.83
C LEU A 140 -15.75 9.85 17.63
N PHE A 141 -16.17 9.69 18.89
CA PHE A 141 -16.45 10.78 19.82
C PHE A 141 -17.44 11.84 19.31
N GLY A 142 -18.48 11.43 18.58
CA GLY A 142 -19.54 12.33 18.09
C GLY A 142 -19.15 13.16 16.86
N THR A 143 -18.00 12.89 16.25
CA THR A 143 -17.58 13.55 15.01
C THR A 143 -18.35 13.03 13.78
N THR A 144 -18.50 13.85 12.74
CA THR A 144 -19.15 13.42 11.48
C THR A 144 -18.34 12.32 10.81
N SER A 145 -18.99 11.39 10.11
CA SER A 145 -18.34 10.21 9.51
C SER A 145 -18.24 10.25 7.98
N HIS A 146 -18.35 11.44 7.37
CA HIS A 146 -18.58 11.58 5.92
C HIS A 146 -17.60 10.79 5.05
N SER A 147 -16.30 10.76 5.39
CA SER A 147 -15.30 10.04 4.59
C SER A 147 -15.44 8.51 4.65
N VAL A 148 -15.82 7.96 5.81
CA VAL A 148 -15.98 6.52 6.01
C VAL A 148 -17.32 6.05 5.43
N SER A 149 -18.38 6.84 5.59
CA SER A 149 -19.71 6.51 5.06
C SER A 149 -19.75 6.55 3.54
N MET A 150 -19.10 7.52 2.90
CA MET A 150 -18.98 7.57 1.43
C MET A 150 -18.28 6.33 0.90
N ARG A 151 -17.11 5.99 1.47
CA ARG A 151 -16.38 4.77 1.11
C ARG A 151 -17.24 3.50 1.26
N SER A 152 -17.93 3.35 2.39
CA SER A 152 -18.81 2.20 2.59
C SER A 152 -19.94 2.13 1.57
N SER A 153 -20.52 3.29 1.20
CA SER A 153 -21.55 3.40 0.17
C SER A 153 -21.01 2.99 -1.20
N ASP A 154 -19.82 3.48 -1.57
CA ASP A 154 -19.19 3.17 -2.87
C ASP A 154 -18.86 1.67 -3.02
N ALA A 155 -18.40 1.03 -1.93
CA ALA A 155 -18.23 -0.43 -1.92
C ALA A 155 -19.57 -1.15 -2.11
N MET A 156 -20.64 -0.70 -1.44
CA MET A 156 -21.96 -1.31 -1.57
C MET A 156 -22.50 -1.15 -3.00
N ASN A 157 -22.35 0.03 -3.60
CA ASN A 157 -22.71 0.28 -5.00
C ASN A 157 -21.95 -0.64 -5.96
N THR A 158 -20.65 -0.85 -5.73
CA THR A 158 -19.84 -1.77 -6.55
C THR A 158 -20.33 -3.22 -6.42
N ILE A 159 -20.74 -3.64 -5.22
CA ILE A 159 -21.33 -4.96 -4.98
C ILE A 159 -22.68 -5.09 -5.69
N SER A 160 -23.54 -4.06 -5.61
CA SER A 160 -24.83 -4.05 -6.30
C SER A 160 -24.67 -4.23 -7.81
N VAL A 161 -23.69 -3.55 -8.42
CA VAL A 161 -23.35 -3.74 -9.84
C VAL A 161 -22.91 -5.18 -10.12
N PHE A 162 -22.07 -5.78 -9.27
CA PHE A 162 -21.73 -7.20 -9.42
C PHE A 162 -22.97 -8.12 -9.39
N LEU A 163 -23.92 -7.86 -8.48
CA LEU A 163 -25.12 -8.68 -8.34
C LEU A 163 -26.04 -8.63 -9.57
N GLU A 164 -25.98 -7.57 -10.38
CA GLU A 164 -26.72 -7.49 -11.64
C GLU A 164 -26.11 -8.35 -12.77
N SER A 165 -24.78 -8.55 -12.79
CA SER A 165 -24.08 -9.36 -13.79
C SER A 165 -22.99 -10.24 -13.14
N PRO A 166 -23.37 -11.27 -12.36
CA PRO A 166 -22.43 -11.98 -11.50
C PRO A 166 -21.47 -12.90 -12.26
N PHE A 167 -21.79 -13.32 -13.49
CA PHE A 167 -20.99 -14.30 -14.23
C PHE A 167 -19.97 -13.65 -15.17
N ILE A 168 -20.38 -12.63 -15.92
CA ILE A 168 -19.59 -11.99 -16.98
C ILE A 168 -19.07 -10.61 -16.54
N GLY A 169 -19.81 -9.92 -15.67
CA GLY A 169 -19.46 -8.58 -15.20
C GLY A 169 -19.72 -7.48 -16.23
N TYR A 170 -19.22 -6.28 -15.94
CA TYR A 170 -19.44 -5.05 -16.70
C TYR A 170 -18.16 -4.48 -17.36
N SER A 171 -17.05 -5.21 -17.36
CA SER A 171 -15.71 -4.69 -17.68
C SER A 171 -15.25 -3.56 -16.75
N LEU A 172 -13.96 -3.25 -16.71
CA LEU A 172 -13.40 -2.21 -15.84
C LEU A 172 -13.95 -0.82 -16.19
N GLY A 173 -14.16 -0.53 -17.48
CA GLY A 173 -14.71 0.75 -17.94
C GLY A 173 -16.23 0.87 -17.75
N GLY A 174 -16.94 -0.24 -17.53
CA GLY A 174 -18.41 -0.23 -17.39
C GLY A 174 -18.90 -0.15 -15.96
N ILE A 175 -18.02 -0.25 -14.95
CA ILE A 175 -18.42 -0.16 -13.54
C ILE A 175 -19.04 1.22 -13.23
N ALA A 176 -18.35 2.32 -13.56
CA ALA A 176 -18.85 3.66 -13.24
C ALA A 176 -20.19 3.99 -13.91
N PRO A 177 -20.38 3.72 -15.23
CA PRO A 177 -21.69 3.83 -15.87
C PRO A 177 -22.77 2.94 -15.21
N ALA A 178 -22.43 1.72 -14.79
CA ALA A 178 -23.37 0.82 -14.13
C ALA A 178 -23.78 1.34 -12.75
N ILE A 179 -22.83 1.89 -11.97
CA ILE A 179 -23.12 2.52 -10.67
C ILE A 179 -24.05 3.72 -10.85
N ALA A 180 -23.78 4.60 -11.82
CA ALA A 180 -24.67 5.75 -12.07
C ALA A 180 -26.06 5.32 -12.54
N LYS A 181 -26.13 4.31 -13.41
CA LYS A 181 -27.42 3.75 -13.86
C LYS A 181 -28.22 3.21 -12.67
N PHE A 182 -27.56 2.52 -11.72
CA PHE A 182 -28.18 2.05 -10.48
C PHE A 182 -28.72 3.21 -9.63
N GLN A 183 -28.08 4.38 -9.68
CA GLN A 183 -28.54 5.61 -9.02
C GLN A 183 -29.53 6.44 -9.87
N GLY A 184 -29.98 5.93 -11.02
CA GLY A 184 -30.91 6.62 -11.92
C GLY A 184 -30.28 7.76 -12.73
N ILE A 185 -28.94 7.82 -12.82
CA ILE A 185 -28.18 8.87 -13.50
C ILE A 185 -27.63 8.31 -14.81
N ILE A 186 -27.80 9.07 -15.89
CA ILE A 186 -27.22 8.75 -17.20
C ILE A 186 -25.92 9.54 -17.34
N ILE A 187 -24.81 8.82 -17.50
CA ILE A 187 -23.49 9.41 -17.74
C ILE A 187 -23.29 9.60 -19.24
N SER A 188 -22.85 10.78 -19.63
CA SER A 188 -22.50 11.13 -21.01
C SER A 188 -21.02 11.47 -21.18
N THR A 189 -20.30 11.77 -20.09
CA THR A 189 -18.88 12.16 -20.13
C THR A 189 -18.00 11.39 -19.15
N GLN A 190 -16.70 11.33 -19.43
CA GLN A 190 -15.72 10.71 -18.51
C GLN A 190 -15.59 11.47 -17.19
N GLU A 191 -15.84 12.78 -17.20
CA GLU A 191 -15.79 13.60 -15.99
C GLU A 191 -16.95 13.27 -15.05
N GLU A 192 -18.16 13.08 -15.59
CA GLU A 192 -19.30 12.57 -14.83
C GLU A 192 -19.03 11.15 -14.29
N ALA A 193 -18.39 10.28 -15.08
CA ALA A 193 -18.02 8.92 -14.67
C ALA A 193 -17.12 8.87 -13.42
N LYS A 194 -16.26 9.87 -13.22
CA LYS A 194 -15.37 9.93 -12.05
C LYS A 194 -16.11 10.01 -10.72
N ASN A 195 -17.33 10.55 -10.72
CA ASN A 195 -18.15 10.66 -9.51
C ASN A 195 -18.76 9.31 -9.07
N PHE A 196 -18.65 8.28 -9.91
CA PHE A 196 -19.22 6.95 -9.69
C PHE A 196 -18.16 5.85 -9.79
N GLU A 197 -16.90 6.16 -9.50
CA GLU A 197 -15.83 5.15 -9.50
C GLU A 197 -16.10 4.05 -8.46
N GLY A 198 -15.79 2.81 -8.84
CA GLY A 198 -15.87 1.68 -7.92
C GLY A 198 -14.84 1.81 -6.81
N MET A 199 -15.17 1.26 -5.64
CA MET A 199 -14.24 1.19 -4.52
C MET A 199 -13.68 -0.22 -4.37
N ASN A 200 -12.41 -0.31 -3.94
CA ASN A 200 -11.69 -1.55 -3.67
C ASN A 200 -11.43 -2.38 -4.93
N ILE A 201 -10.16 -2.53 -5.28
CA ILE A 201 -9.74 -3.27 -6.48
C ILE A 201 -10.31 -4.69 -6.57
N PHE A 202 -10.51 -5.39 -5.47
CA PHE A 202 -11.09 -6.73 -5.50
C PHE A 202 -12.57 -6.72 -5.85
N LEU A 203 -13.33 -5.76 -5.30
CA LEU A 203 -14.75 -5.60 -5.63
C LEU A 203 -14.92 -5.15 -7.08
N GLU A 204 -14.03 -4.28 -7.56
CA GLU A 204 -14.04 -3.85 -8.96
C GLU A 204 -13.67 -4.97 -9.91
N MET A 205 -12.65 -5.79 -9.60
CA MET A 205 -12.35 -6.97 -10.41
C MET A 205 -13.50 -7.97 -10.43
N LEU A 206 -14.23 -8.09 -9.32
CA LEU A 206 -15.43 -8.91 -9.21
C LEU A 206 -16.58 -8.35 -10.05
N ALA A 207 -16.86 -7.05 -9.99
CA ALA A 207 -17.90 -6.39 -10.78
C ALA A 207 -17.55 -6.33 -12.28
N ALA A 208 -16.27 -6.15 -12.62
CA ALA A 208 -15.80 -6.07 -13.99
C ALA A 208 -15.82 -7.42 -14.72
N GLY A 209 -15.32 -8.47 -14.08
CA GLY A 209 -15.13 -9.78 -14.71
C GLY A 209 -16.11 -10.86 -14.27
N GLY A 210 -17.03 -10.53 -13.36
CA GLY A 210 -17.86 -11.51 -12.67
C GLY A 210 -17.02 -12.51 -11.87
N ILE A 211 -17.65 -13.59 -11.44
CA ILE A 211 -17.00 -14.65 -10.66
C ILE A 211 -15.90 -15.36 -11.43
N LEU A 212 -16.04 -15.50 -12.76
CA LEU A 212 -15.05 -16.15 -13.62
C LEU A 212 -13.79 -15.30 -13.75
N GLY A 213 -13.93 -14.02 -14.08
CA GLY A 213 -12.81 -13.10 -14.17
C GLY A 213 -12.11 -12.92 -12.83
N PHE A 214 -12.88 -12.82 -11.74
CA PHE A 214 -12.33 -12.73 -10.39
C PHE A 214 -11.54 -13.98 -9.99
N LEU A 215 -12.06 -15.18 -10.29
CA LEU A 215 -11.35 -16.43 -10.01
C LEU A 215 -10.00 -16.48 -10.75
N CYS A 216 -9.99 -16.13 -12.04
CA CYS A 216 -8.75 -16.04 -12.83
C CYS A 216 -7.76 -15.04 -12.22
N PHE A 217 -8.24 -13.89 -11.76
CA PHE A 217 -7.42 -12.87 -11.10
C PHE A 217 -6.80 -13.37 -9.78
N ILE A 218 -7.59 -14.00 -8.91
CA ILE A 218 -7.11 -14.57 -7.65
C ILE A 218 -6.12 -15.72 -7.88
N LEU A 219 -6.39 -16.61 -8.85
CA LEU A 219 -5.47 -17.69 -9.21
C LEU A 219 -4.15 -17.16 -9.75
N TYR A 220 -4.20 -16.11 -10.58
CA TYR A 220 -3.02 -15.41 -11.07
C TYR A 220 -2.20 -14.83 -9.91
N LEU A 221 -2.82 -14.07 -9.00
CA LEU A 221 -2.13 -13.52 -7.83
C LEU A 221 -1.53 -14.63 -6.97
N ARG A 222 -2.30 -15.68 -6.66
CA ARG A 222 -1.81 -16.83 -5.90
C ARG A 222 -0.60 -17.48 -6.56
N LYS A 223 -0.61 -17.66 -7.88
CA LYS A 223 0.53 -18.22 -8.62
C LYS A 223 1.74 -17.29 -8.59
N LEU A 224 1.54 -15.98 -8.71
CA LEU A 224 2.60 -14.98 -8.64
C LEU A 224 3.28 -14.95 -7.25
N PHE A 225 2.48 -14.90 -6.18
CA PHE A 225 2.96 -14.88 -4.79
C PHE A 225 3.63 -16.19 -4.36
N SER A 226 3.17 -17.34 -4.86
CA SER A 226 3.77 -18.64 -4.57
C SER A 226 5.07 -18.86 -5.36
N SER A 227 5.09 -18.51 -6.64
CA SER A 227 6.27 -18.64 -7.50
C SER A 227 7.41 -17.74 -7.01
N SER A 228 7.13 -16.48 -6.65
CA SER A 228 8.13 -15.58 -6.05
C SER A 228 8.74 -16.15 -4.76
N LEU A 229 7.91 -16.71 -3.89
CA LEU A 229 8.40 -17.32 -2.64
C LEU A 229 9.28 -18.56 -2.91
N ASN A 230 8.86 -19.43 -3.82
CA ASN A 230 9.58 -20.66 -4.15
C ASN A 230 10.95 -20.34 -4.78
N ILE A 231 10.99 -19.43 -5.75
CA ILE A 231 12.25 -19.01 -6.38
C ILE A 231 13.17 -18.33 -5.36
N ALA A 232 12.67 -17.42 -4.52
CA ALA A 232 13.48 -16.78 -3.50
C ALA A 232 14.08 -17.78 -2.49
N LYS A 233 13.30 -18.78 -2.04
CA LYS A 233 13.79 -19.85 -1.15
C LYS A 233 14.91 -20.66 -1.80
N ASN A 234 14.75 -21.02 -3.07
CA ASN A 234 15.75 -21.79 -3.81
C ASN A 234 17.03 -20.99 -4.09
N LEU A 235 16.92 -19.67 -4.21
CA LEU A 235 18.06 -18.77 -4.40
C LEU A 235 18.81 -18.44 -3.12
N LEU A 236 18.17 -18.52 -1.95
CA LEU A 236 18.73 -18.09 -0.67
C LEU A 236 20.16 -18.64 -0.38
N PRO A 237 20.48 -19.92 -0.64
CA PRO A 237 21.82 -20.47 -0.40
C PRO A 237 22.90 -19.95 -1.36
N TYR A 238 22.51 -19.32 -2.46
CA TYR A 238 23.39 -19.06 -3.59
C TYR A 238 23.51 -17.57 -3.94
N ASN A 239 22.40 -16.83 -3.86
CA ASN A 239 22.32 -15.41 -4.11
C ASN A 239 21.28 -14.78 -3.17
N LYS A 240 21.71 -14.55 -1.94
CA LYS A 240 20.87 -13.97 -0.88
C LYS A 240 20.31 -12.60 -1.26
N VAL A 241 21.12 -11.74 -1.89
CA VAL A 241 20.71 -10.38 -2.29
C VAL A 241 19.52 -10.43 -3.25
N MET A 242 19.59 -11.27 -4.28
CA MET A 242 18.50 -11.42 -5.25
C MET A 242 17.24 -12.01 -4.60
N ALA A 243 17.40 -13.01 -3.73
CA ALA A 243 16.29 -13.59 -2.98
C ALA A 243 15.58 -12.54 -2.10
N ASP A 244 16.36 -11.71 -1.39
CA ASP A 244 15.83 -10.64 -0.55
C ASP A 244 15.12 -9.55 -1.37
N ILE A 245 15.62 -9.19 -2.54
CA ILE A 245 14.94 -8.26 -3.47
C ILE A 245 13.60 -8.82 -3.94
N ILE A 246 13.55 -10.08 -4.38
CA ILE A 246 12.29 -10.74 -4.80
C ILE A 246 11.27 -10.70 -3.66
N LEU A 247 11.69 -11.02 -2.44
CA LEU A 247 10.80 -11.01 -1.28
C LEU A 247 10.37 -9.59 -0.87
N ALA A 248 11.24 -8.59 -1.04
CA ALA A 248 10.93 -7.19 -0.77
C ALA A 248 9.90 -6.64 -1.78
N ILE A 249 10.05 -6.93 -3.07
CA ILE A 249 9.06 -6.57 -4.12
C ILE A 249 7.74 -7.29 -3.86
N ARG A 250 7.78 -8.60 -3.54
CA ARG A 250 6.58 -9.38 -3.16
C ARG A 250 5.87 -8.76 -1.95
N PHE A 251 6.62 -8.32 -0.94
CA PHE A 251 6.05 -7.67 0.25
C PHE A 251 5.44 -6.31 -0.09
N SER A 252 6.11 -5.52 -0.92
CA SER A 252 5.60 -4.24 -1.40
C SER A 252 4.31 -4.41 -2.21
N LEU A 253 4.23 -5.41 -3.10
CA LEU A 253 3.03 -5.73 -3.88
C LEU A 253 1.85 -6.16 -2.99
N PHE A 254 2.12 -6.91 -1.92
CA PHE A 254 1.07 -7.23 -0.95
C PHE A 254 0.49 -5.96 -0.32
N TRP A 255 1.35 -5.04 0.12
CA TRP A 255 0.89 -3.79 0.74
C TRP A 255 0.26 -2.81 -0.25
N GLU A 256 0.68 -2.82 -1.52
CA GLU A 256 0.01 -2.09 -2.60
C GLU A 256 -1.42 -2.61 -2.82
N LEU A 257 -1.62 -3.93 -2.86
CA LEU A 257 -2.96 -4.52 -2.95
C LEU A 257 -3.83 -4.15 -1.73
N VAL A 258 -3.24 -4.15 -0.53
CA VAL A 258 -3.95 -3.77 0.70
C VAL A 258 -4.37 -2.31 0.67
N ILE A 259 -3.51 -1.38 0.24
CA ILE A 259 -3.87 0.05 0.17
C ILE A 259 -4.88 0.35 -0.96
N LEU A 260 -4.85 -0.41 -2.06
CA LEU A 260 -5.83 -0.33 -3.15
C LEU A 260 -7.25 -0.75 -2.72
N CYS A 261 -7.41 -1.46 -1.60
CA CYS A 261 -8.73 -1.71 -1.00
C CYS A 261 -9.41 -0.43 -0.47
N PHE A 262 -8.66 0.67 -0.30
CA PHE A 262 -9.12 1.93 0.31
C PHE A 262 -9.18 3.09 -0.68
N ASN A 263 -9.65 2.80 -1.90
CA ASN A 263 -9.92 3.76 -2.98
C ASN A 263 -8.72 4.62 -3.41
N GLN A 264 -7.52 4.04 -3.51
CA GLN A 264 -6.33 4.75 -3.97
C GLN A 264 -6.15 4.58 -5.47
N ASN A 265 -7.06 5.14 -6.26
CA ASN A 265 -7.19 4.89 -7.70
C ASN A 265 -5.95 5.30 -8.49
N ILE A 266 -5.22 6.28 -7.98
CA ILE A 266 -3.96 6.74 -8.55
C ILE A 266 -2.85 5.68 -8.58
N LEU A 267 -2.91 4.67 -7.71
CA LEU A 267 -1.93 3.58 -7.66
C LEU A 267 -2.22 2.48 -8.69
N ARG A 268 -3.42 2.44 -9.29
CA ARG A 268 -3.83 1.34 -10.18
C ARG A 268 -2.88 1.14 -11.38
N PRO A 269 -2.34 2.20 -12.04
CA PRO A 269 -1.33 2.01 -13.08
C PRO A 269 -0.02 1.40 -12.55
N TYR A 270 0.34 1.72 -11.31
CA TYR A 270 1.59 1.28 -10.67
C TYR A 270 1.54 -0.18 -10.20
N LEU A 271 0.34 -0.69 -9.92
CA LEU A 271 0.13 -2.10 -9.61
C LEU A 271 0.70 -3.00 -10.73
N TRP A 272 0.40 -2.66 -11.98
CA TRP A 272 0.87 -3.42 -13.14
C TRP A 272 2.39 -3.32 -13.30
N VAL A 273 2.98 -2.16 -12.99
CA VAL A 273 4.43 -1.98 -12.98
C VAL A 273 5.07 -2.89 -11.93
N LEU A 274 4.53 -2.93 -10.71
CA LEU A 274 5.10 -3.75 -9.64
C LEU A 274 4.92 -5.25 -9.90
N ILE A 275 3.78 -5.66 -10.49
CA ILE A 275 3.56 -7.02 -10.99
C ILE A 275 4.59 -7.38 -12.07
N ALA A 276 4.84 -6.49 -13.03
CA ALA A 276 5.83 -6.70 -14.08
C ALA A 276 7.25 -6.83 -13.51
N MET A 277 7.61 -5.95 -12.57
CA MET A 277 8.89 -6.00 -11.86
C MET A 277 9.04 -7.34 -11.11
N LEU A 278 8.02 -7.81 -10.40
CA LEU A 278 8.07 -9.07 -9.69
C LEU A 278 8.24 -10.25 -10.65
N ASN A 279 7.48 -10.30 -11.75
CA ASN A 279 7.61 -11.33 -12.78
C ASN A 279 9.01 -11.36 -13.41
N ALA A 280 9.57 -10.19 -13.75
CA ALA A 280 10.92 -10.09 -14.29
C ALA A 280 11.96 -10.66 -13.31
N HIS A 281 11.86 -10.34 -12.02
CA HIS A 281 12.78 -10.86 -11.00
C HIS A 281 12.60 -12.35 -10.74
N ILE A 282 11.36 -12.88 -10.81
CA ILE A 282 11.11 -14.34 -10.76
C ILE A 282 11.83 -15.04 -11.91
N PHE A 283 11.67 -14.52 -13.14
CA PHE A 283 12.27 -15.12 -14.33
C PHE A 283 13.80 -15.08 -14.30
N LEU A 284 14.39 -13.93 -13.96
CA LEU A 284 15.83 -13.80 -13.78
C LEU A 284 16.33 -14.74 -12.68
N GLY A 285 15.59 -14.84 -11.58
CA GLY A 285 15.92 -15.70 -10.45
C GLY A 285 15.92 -17.18 -10.84
N TYR A 286 14.92 -17.61 -11.60
CA TYR A 286 14.84 -18.96 -12.14
C TYR A 286 16.04 -19.28 -13.06
N LYS A 287 16.35 -18.40 -14.02
CA LYS A 287 17.51 -18.57 -14.92
C LYS A 287 18.82 -18.70 -14.15
N TRP A 288 19.00 -17.87 -13.12
CA TRP A 288 20.21 -17.89 -12.31
C TRP A 288 20.33 -19.21 -11.52
N TYR A 289 19.22 -19.67 -10.94
CA TYR A 289 19.17 -20.92 -10.20
C TYR A 289 19.51 -22.14 -11.09
N GLN A 290 18.94 -22.20 -12.30
CA GLN A 290 19.23 -23.30 -13.25
C GLN A 290 20.71 -23.39 -13.61
N ARG A 291 21.34 -22.26 -13.97
CA ARG A 291 22.78 -22.21 -14.28
C ARG A 291 23.65 -22.74 -13.15
N LYS A 292 23.28 -22.47 -11.89
CA LYS A 292 24.04 -22.99 -10.74
C LYS A 292 23.87 -24.48 -10.53
N ILE A 293 22.70 -25.05 -10.84
CA ILE A 293 22.49 -26.50 -10.81
C ILE A 293 23.33 -27.17 -11.90
N GLU A 294 23.30 -26.63 -13.12
CA GLU A 294 24.06 -27.14 -14.26
C GLU A 294 25.57 -27.15 -13.97
N ASN A 295 26.11 -26.05 -13.44
CA ASN A 295 27.52 -25.97 -13.03
C ASN A 295 27.87 -26.95 -11.89
N LYS A 296 26.94 -27.21 -10.96
CA LYS A 296 27.15 -28.19 -9.88
C LYS A 296 27.13 -29.64 -10.39
N GLN A 297 26.39 -29.91 -11.46
CA GLN A 297 26.28 -31.23 -12.08
C GLN A 297 27.38 -31.50 -13.12
N GLY A 298 28.34 -30.58 -13.30
CA GLY A 298 29.42 -30.71 -14.29
C GLY A 298 28.93 -30.75 -15.73
N LYS A 299 27.75 -30.16 -16.02
CA LYS A 299 27.14 -30.17 -17.36
C LYS A 299 27.63 -29.04 -18.29
N ILE A 300 28.62 -28.26 -17.86
CA ILE A 300 29.27 -27.18 -18.63
C ILE A 300 30.74 -27.14 -18.25
#